data_AF-A0A851HNW8-F1
#
_entry.id   AF-A0A851HNW8-F1
#
_cell.length_a   1.000
_cell.length_b   1.000
_cell.length_c   1.000
_cell.angle_alpha   90.00
_cell.angle_beta   90.00
_cell.angle_gamma   90.00
#
_symmetry.space_group_name_H-M   'P 1'
#
loop_
_entity.id
_entity.type
_entity.pdbx_description
1 polymer ?
#
loop_
_entity_poly.entity_id
_entity_poly.type
_entity_poly.pdbx_seq_one_letter_code
_entity_poly.pdbx_strand_id
1 'polypeptide(L)'
;MPLSDSSLVAMPIIIGAGPAGMRIARQLARYGNVLVLDGDTESPWATEARPQLLTQFQNARAQAGVHASLAVPLAPRIRLLSGRKVVHVDRRRCRVLDDSGQVHKYSQLFMAPGALPIRPELPGSWLGGVQTLYTRRQLDNLLNSLVPNTELLIVGGGLIAVELATLMAKRAVVTLIVRSRLLRRYVDPKLGKRVAGRLEKLGIRILEEAIPKRLLGRHDVTGAELADGRQLAAGRVVLACGSLPDTALARDAGLRVDQGVLVDARMRSLSDARVFAVGDCAQPPWPVMRGNIAQVLHMADLAVAAIRNEPLPSPPEGQYRECRLDDGFRLVVAASHQSIESGALHSHHYRYAGRVVSVTRQHRSIVAFQALLPYVQARRLTELWQGRLELSRWEWGSLQRFVWLPPRRQPDPLVCHCASVRLSAIHAAIAEYGSNPAMVCQATRAGYYCGSCLDDITTLCGNSSWWNRAARWSTVAVILLVVALLGLLPAWSVPDSVLATDFTAYRLMTDSSTREISGYLLTVVVLMTLAIRGDRRRYWWHVCLGSTALLLLPLHSLGGLASGSGFSAGLIGLMLLAALSGALLIVRRRLMWLRSGHLAVTLVLLTATLMHVVFIYQY
;
A
#
# COMPACT_ATOMS: atom_id res chain seq x y z
N MET A 1 17.72 48.11 -28.84
CA MET A 1 19.08 47.75 -28.37
C MET A 1 19.19 46.25 -28.29
N PRO A 2 20.13 45.58 -28.98
CA PRO A 2 20.37 44.18 -28.75
C PRO A 2 21.12 44.04 -27.42
N LEU A 3 20.53 43.32 -26.47
CA LEU A 3 21.21 42.94 -25.23
C LEU A 3 22.47 42.14 -25.60
N SER A 4 23.62 42.62 -25.12
CA SER A 4 24.93 42.03 -25.34
C SER A 4 24.95 40.54 -24.98
N ASP A 5 25.35 39.71 -25.93
CA ASP A 5 25.33 38.24 -25.90
C ASP A 5 26.42 37.60 -24.99
N SER A 6 27.07 38.40 -24.15
CA SER A 6 28.36 38.07 -23.49
C SER A 6 28.28 37.58 -22.04
N SER A 7 27.10 37.36 -21.45
CA SER A 7 26.98 36.94 -20.04
C SER A 7 26.17 35.67 -19.76
N LEU A 8 25.61 35.01 -20.78
CA LEU A 8 24.87 33.75 -20.59
C LEU A 8 25.81 32.55 -20.64
N VAL A 9 26.30 32.14 -19.47
CA VAL A 9 27.05 30.88 -19.30
C VAL A 9 26.15 29.72 -19.72
N ALA A 10 26.59 28.94 -20.72
CA ALA A 10 25.85 27.76 -21.16
C ALA A 10 25.85 26.70 -20.06
N MET A 11 24.67 26.27 -19.65
CA MET A 11 24.48 25.27 -18.59
C MET A 11 23.43 24.24 -19.02
N PRO A 12 23.32 23.08 -18.35
CA PRO A 12 22.23 22.16 -18.62
C PRO A 12 20.87 22.82 -18.32
N ILE A 13 19.97 22.78 -19.31
CA ILE A 13 18.58 23.24 -19.16
C ILE A 13 17.64 22.05 -19.22
N ILE A 14 16.68 22.00 -18.30
CA ILE A 14 15.63 20.99 -18.23
C ILE A 14 14.28 21.68 -18.40
N ILE A 15 13.48 21.21 -19.35
CA ILE A 15 12.11 21.68 -19.59
C ILE A 15 11.15 20.70 -18.92
N GLY A 16 10.46 21.14 -17.88
CA GLY A 16 9.52 20.36 -17.09
C GLY A 16 10.10 19.90 -15.75
N ALA A 17 9.41 20.22 -14.66
CA ALA A 17 9.80 19.87 -13.29
C ALA A 17 9.09 18.60 -12.77
N GLY A 18 8.61 17.73 -13.66
CA GLY A 18 8.04 16.43 -13.27
C GLY A 18 9.08 15.45 -12.70
N PRO A 19 8.69 14.19 -12.39
CA PRO A 19 9.60 13.16 -11.86
C PRO A 19 10.91 13.00 -12.64
N ALA A 20 10.84 12.96 -13.98
CA ALA A 20 12.04 12.88 -14.83
C ALA A 20 12.93 14.11 -14.68
N GLY A 21 12.36 15.31 -14.87
CA GLY A 21 13.13 16.56 -14.84
C GLY A 21 13.82 16.78 -13.51
N MET A 22 13.12 16.53 -12.39
CA MET A 22 13.72 16.69 -11.07
C MET A 22 14.73 15.60 -10.70
N ARG A 23 14.57 14.37 -11.23
CA ARG A 23 15.58 13.33 -11.11
C ARG A 23 16.87 13.73 -11.82
N ILE A 24 16.77 14.23 -13.06
CA ILE A 24 17.91 14.73 -13.85
C ILE A 24 18.56 15.91 -13.12
N ALA A 25 17.77 16.91 -12.71
CA ALA A 25 18.27 18.13 -12.07
C ALA A 25 19.13 17.82 -10.86
N ARG A 26 18.68 16.91 -9.99
CA ARG A 26 19.41 16.52 -8.77
C ARG A 26 20.68 15.76 -9.04
N GLN A 27 20.70 14.89 -10.04
CA GLN A 27 21.92 14.18 -10.38
C GLN A 27 22.96 15.13 -10.97
N LEU A 28 22.55 15.98 -11.91
CA LEU A 28 23.45 16.97 -12.52
C LEU A 28 23.92 18.05 -11.54
N ALA A 29 23.09 18.44 -10.57
CA ALA A 29 23.43 19.42 -9.54
C ALA A 29 24.65 19.03 -8.68
N ARG A 30 24.98 17.73 -8.62
CA ARG A 30 26.21 17.24 -7.95
C ARG A 30 27.49 17.71 -8.66
N TYR A 31 27.39 18.03 -9.95
CA TYR A 31 28.53 18.35 -10.80
C TYR A 31 28.55 19.81 -11.26
N GLY A 32 27.44 20.54 -11.18
CA GLY A 32 27.38 21.93 -11.62
C GLY A 32 26.00 22.55 -11.46
N ASN A 33 25.85 23.79 -11.91
CA ASN A 33 24.57 24.49 -11.89
C ASN A 33 23.62 23.94 -12.96
N VAL A 34 22.34 23.83 -12.63
CA VAL A 34 21.29 23.35 -13.54
C VAL A 34 20.10 24.31 -13.49
N LEU A 35 19.54 24.61 -14.66
CA LEU A 35 18.33 25.42 -14.79
C LEU A 35 17.15 24.52 -15.16
N VAL A 36 16.08 24.61 -14.39
CA VAL A 36 14.81 23.93 -14.66
C VAL A 36 13.77 25.00 -14.99
N LEU A 37 13.13 24.89 -16.15
CA LEU A 37 12.04 25.75 -16.60
C LEU A 37 10.76 24.92 -16.59
N ASP A 38 9.74 25.35 -15.84
CA ASP A 38 8.46 24.66 -15.75
C ASP A 38 7.33 25.66 -15.93
N GLY A 39 6.45 25.40 -16.90
CA GLY A 39 5.32 26.30 -17.20
C GLY A 39 4.19 26.24 -16.19
N ASP A 40 4.24 25.32 -15.23
CA ASP A 40 3.26 25.26 -14.15
C ASP A 40 3.66 26.24 -13.03
N THR A 41 2.65 26.93 -12.52
CA THR A 41 2.78 27.84 -11.39
C THR A 41 2.60 27.14 -10.05
N GLU A 42 2.18 25.87 -10.04
CA GLU A 42 2.09 25.07 -8.82
C GLU A 42 3.46 24.98 -8.14
N SER A 43 3.45 25.02 -6.81
CA SER A 43 4.65 25.07 -5.95
C SER A 43 5.77 24.15 -6.45
N PRO A 44 7.06 24.57 -6.38
CA PRO A 44 8.24 23.76 -6.69
C PRO A 44 8.22 22.32 -6.17
N TRP A 45 7.48 22.10 -5.08
CA TRP A 45 7.39 20.83 -4.35
C TRP A 45 6.25 19.92 -4.81
N ALA A 46 5.30 20.44 -5.59
CA ALA A 46 4.15 19.70 -6.12
C ALA A 46 4.44 18.98 -7.45
N THR A 47 5.55 19.32 -8.11
CA THR A 47 5.80 18.92 -9.50
C THR A 47 6.23 17.45 -9.64
N GLU A 48 6.97 16.91 -8.67
CA GLU A 48 7.33 15.47 -8.59
C GLU A 48 6.16 14.55 -8.28
N ALA A 49 5.10 15.13 -7.71
CA ALA A 49 3.93 14.44 -7.23
C ALA A 49 2.77 14.40 -8.23
N ARG A 50 2.88 15.12 -9.36
CA ARG A 50 1.82 15.23 -10.40
C ARG A 50 1.19 13.90 -10.81
N PRO A 51 1.92 12.77 -10.96
CA PRO A 51 1.30 11.51 -11.35
C PRO A 51 0.28 10.94 -10.34
N GLN A 52 0.20 11.52 -9.14
CA GLN A 52 -0.25 10.84 -7.92
C GLN A 52 -1.09 11.72 -6.99
N LEU A 53 -1.71 12.76 -7.54
CA LEU A 53 -2.56 13.72 -6.82
C LEU A 53 -3.60 13.04 -5.92
N LEU A 54 -4.19 11.94 -6.42
CA LEU A 54 -5.22 11.16 -5.70
C LEU A 54 -4.64 10.41 -4.50
N THR A 55 -3.51 9.74 -4.67
CA THR A 55 -2.78 9.04 -3.59
C THR A 55 -2.33 10.02 -2.51
N GLN A 56 -1.76 11.16 -2.90
CA GLN A 56 -1.37 12.20 -1.95
C GLN A 56 -2.57 12.80 -1.23
N PHE A 57 -3.69 12.97 -1.91
CA PHE A 57 -4.92 13.43 -1.27
C PHE A 57 -5.44 12.40 -0.25
N GLN A 58 -5.48 11.11 -0.61
CA GLN A 58 -5.85 10.02 0.30
C GLN A 58 -4.94 9.99 1.56
N ASN A 59 -3.63 10.13 1.36
CA ASN A 59 -2.65 10.14 2.43
C ASN A 59 -2.72 11.41 3.28
N ALA A 60 -2.92 12.59 2.68
CA ALA A 60 -3.09 13.85 3.41
C ALA A 60 -4.32 13.81 4.33
N ARG A 61 -5.40 13.13 3.92
CA ARG A 61 -6.56 12.88 4.78
C ARG A 61 -6.24 11.98 5.98
N ALA A 62 -5.30 11.05 5.83
CA ALA A 62 -4.87 10.14 6.89
C ALA A 62 -3.76 10.74 7.79
N GLN A 63 -2.97 11.69 7.29
CA GLN A 63 -1.73 12.16 7.93
C GLN A 63 -1.44 13.64 7.60
N ALA A 64 -2.27 14.54 8.11
CA ALA A 64 -2.23 15.99 7.83
C ALA A 64 -0.87 16.68 8.08
N GLY A 65 0.05 16.08 8.86
CA GLY A 65 1.38 16.65 9.14
C GLY A 65 2.53 16.17 8.24
N VAL A 66 2.41 15.04 7.54
CA VAL A 66 3.53 14.48 6.77
C VAL A 66 3.70 15.21 5.43
N HIS A 67 2.60 15.56 4.76
CA HIS A 67 2.64 16.15 3.41
C HIS A 67 3.11 17.62 3.37
N ALA A 68 2.78 18.43 4.38
CA ALA A 68 3.29 19.81 4.46
C ALA A 68 4.81 19.86 4.73
N SER A 69 5.37 18.79 5.30
CA SER A 69 6.78 18.67 5.69
C SER A 69 7.66 17.95 4.66
N LEU A 70 7.09 17.43 3.56
CA LEU A 70 7.82 16.79 2.44
C LEU A 70 8.38 17.81 1.42
N ALA A 71 8.38 19.12 1.71
CA ALA A 71 9.02 20.11 0.84
C ALA A 71 10.54 20.05 1.01
N VAL A 72 11.24 19.24 0.20
CA VAL A 72 12.71 19.15 0.21
C VAL A 72 13.31 20.40 -0.40
N PRO A 73 14.07 21.25 0.31
CA PRO A 73 14.78 22.36 -0.32
C PRO A 73 15.55 21.89 -1.55
N LEU A 74 15.44 22.62 -2.66
CA LEU A 74 16.19 22.31 -3.86
C LEU A 74 17.67 22.38 -3.52
N ALA A 75 18.47 21.49 -4.11
CA ALA A 75 19.92 21.61 -3.98
C ALA A 75 20.33 23.03 -4.41
N PRO A 76 21.26 23.70 -3.72
CA PRO A 76 21.60 25.11 -3.99
C PRO A 76 21.97 25.40 -5.46
N ARG A 77 22.43 24.38 -6.18
CA ARG A 77 22.83 24.44 -7.59
C ARG A 77 21.70 24.21 -8.59
N ILE A 78 20.47 23.94 -8.11
CA ILE A 78 19.28 23.83 -8.94
C ILE A 78 18.53 25.16 -8.90
N ARG A 79 18.53 25.87 -10.02
CA ARG A 79 17.67 27.03 -10.23
C ARG A 79 16.38 26.55 -10.91
N LEU A 80 15.27 26.51 -10.17
CA LEU A 80 13.95 26.23 -10.74
C LEU A 80 13.22 27.56 -10.99
N LEU A 81 12.78 27.77 -12.23
CA LEU A 81 11.87 28.84 -12.60
C LEU A 81 10.49 28.23 -12.89
N SER A 82 9.65 28.20 -11.85
CA SER A 82 8.22 27.84 -11.98
C SER A 82 7.43 28.96 -12.65
N GLY A 83 6.33 28.60 -13.33
CA GLY A 83 5.53 29.52 -14.13
C GLY A 83 6.26 30.09 -15.34
N ARG A 84 7.35 29.46 -15.80
CA ARG A 84 8.12 29.85 -16.99
C ARG A 84 8.00 28.77 -18.04
N LYS A 85 7.04 28.92 -18.94
CA LYS A 85 6.83 27.97 -20.04
C LYS A 85 7.82 28.25 -21.16
N VAL A 86 8.57 27.24 -21.58
CA VAL A 86 9.36 27.35 -22.82
C VAL A 86 8.43 27.33 -24.02
N VAL A 87 8.55 28.34 -24.87
CA VAL A 87 7.71 28.53 -26.07
C VAL A 87 8.48 28.28 -27.37
N HIS A 88 9.81 28.36 -27.35
CA HIS A 88 10.64 28.11 -28.53
C HIS A 88 12.01 27.53 -28.17
N VAL A 89 12.55 26.68 -29.05
CA VAL A 89 13.90 26.09 -28.94
C VAL A 89 14.66 26.33 -30.24
N ASP A 90 15.70 27.17 -30.18
CA ASP A 90 16.68 27.36 -31.26
C ASP A 90 17.85 26.39 -31.05
N ARG A 91 17.80 25.24 -31.74
CA ARG A 91 18.85 24.22 -31.68
C ARG A 91 20.16 24.64 -32.31
N ARG A 92 20.13 25.54 -33.31
CA ARG A 92 21.36 26.00 -33.98
C ARG A 92 22.17 26.88 -33.05
N ARG A 93 21.51 27.76 -32.31
CA ARG A 93 22.15 28.68 -31.33
C ARG A 93 22.23 28.12 -29.91
N CYS A 94 21.71 26.91 -29.66
CA CYS A 94 21.58 26.30 -28.34
C CYS A 94 20.86 27.20 -27.32
N ARG A 95 19.68 27.71 -27.70
CA ARG A 95 18.90 28.64 -26.88
C ARG A 95 17.46 28.17 -26.74
N VAL A 96 16.85 28.49 -25.61
CA VAL A 96 15.40 28.39 -25.40
C VAL A 96 14.84 29.76 -25.08
N LEU A 97 13.61 30.03 -25.52
CA LEU A 97 12.85 31.23 -25.23
C LEU A 97 11.69 30.84 -24.33
N ASP A 98 11.53 31.52 -23.20
CA ASP A 98 10.34 31.37 -22.36
C ASP A 98 9.22 32.35 -22.73
N ASP A 99 8.05 32.13 -22.16
CA ASP A 99 6.83 32.92 -22.32
C ASP A 99 6.95 34.39 -21.85
N SER A 100 8.01 34.73 -21.11
CA SER A 100 8.32 36.12 -20.74
C SER A 100 9.24 36.82 -21.74
N GLY A 101 9.64 36.13 -22.81
CA GLY A 101 10.59 36.64 -23.80
C GLY A 101 12.05 36.51 -23.35
N GLN A 102 12.34 35.85 -22.23
CA GLN A 102 13.71 35.65 -21.76
C GLN A 102 14.38 34.49 -22.50
N VAL A 103 15.62 34.74 -22.92
CA VAL A 103 16.45 33.77 -23.64
C VAL A 103 17.42 33.10 -22.67
N HIS A 104 17.47 31.78 -22.71
CA HIS A 104 18.37 30.98 -21.90
C HIS A 104 19.25 30.10 -22.80
N LYS A 105 20.58 30.16 -22.61
CA LYS A 105 21.55 29.36 -23.39
C LYS A 105 21.84 28.04 -22.69
N TYR A 106 21.83 26.94 -23.44
CA TYR A 106 22.09 25.61 -22.88
C TYR A 106 23.36 24.97 -23.42
N SER A 107 24.01 24.16 -22.58
CA SER A 107 25.06 23.21 -22.98
C SER A 107 24.44 21.87 -23.41
N GLN A 108 23.43 21.42 -22.67
CA GLN A 108 22.57 20.28 -22.98
C GLN A 108 21.12 20.65 -22.67
N LEU A 109 20.19 20.18 -23.49
CA LEU A 109 18.76 20.40 -23.29
C LEU A 109 18.07 19.07 -22.99
N PHE A 110 17.35 19.01 -21.87
CA PHE A 110 16.48 17.88 -21.54
C PHE A 110 15.02 18.30 -21.66
N MET A 111 14.30 17.73 -22.61
CA MET A 111 12.86 17.84 -22.67
C MET A 111 12.21 16.77 -21.80
N ALA A 112 11.56 17.20 -20.73
CA ALA A 112 10.76 16.37 -19.84
C ALA A 112 9.35 16.98 -19.57
N PRO A 113 8.62 17.52 -20.57
CA PRO A 113 7.27 18.08 -20.36
C PRO A 113 6.24 17.00 -20.01
N GLY A 114 6.56 15.72 -20.20
CA GLY A 114 5.69 14.60 -19.85
C GLY A 114 4.59 14.36 -20.89
N ALA A 115 3.36 14.19 -20.42
CA ALA A 115 2.20 13.93 -21.26
C ALA A 115 1.02 14.79 -20.80
N LEU A 116 0.14 15.14 -21.74
CA LEU A 116 -1.06 15.93 -21.51
C LEU A 116 -2.30 15.02 -21.48
N PRO A 117 -3.30 15.31 -20.62
CA PRO A 117 -4.55 14.55 -20.62
C PRO A 117 -5.29 14.71 -21.95
N ILE A 118 -5.87 13.62 -22.44
CA ILE A 118 -6.69 13.63 -23.65
C ILE A 118 -8.01 14.34 -23.35
N ARG A 119 -8.26 15.44 -24.05
CA ARG A 119 -9.61 15.99 -24.21
C ARG A 119 -10.21 15.39 -25.48
N PRO A 120 -11.13 14.42 -25.37
CA PRO A 120 -11.78 13.87 -26.55
C PRO A 120 -12.57 14.96 -27.27
N GLU A 121 -12.73 14.81 -28.58
CA GLU A 121 -13.69 15.58 -29.38
C GLU A 121 -15.11 15.21 -28.96
N LEU A 122 -15.56 15.79 -27.86
CA LEU A 122 -16.88 15.62 -27.29
C LEU A 122 -17.55 16.99 -27.26
N PRO A 123 -18.64 17.21 -28.02
CA PRO A 123 -19.37 18.47 -27.99
C PRO A 123 -19.78 18.82 -26.55
N GLY A 124 -19.58 20.08 -26.16
CA GLY A 124 -19.81 20.56 -24.78
C GLY A 124 -18.65 20.33 -23.81
N SER A 125 -17.51 19.77 -24.25
CA SER A 125 -16.30 19.59 -23.40
C SER A 125 -15.64 20.90 -22.92
N TRP A 126 -16.06 22.04 -23.46
CA TRP A 126 -15.65 23.38 -23.07
C TRP A 126 -16.58 24.03 -22.02
N LEU A 127 -17.71 23.40 -21.68
CA LEU A 127 -18.65 23.94 -20.69
C LEU A 127 -18.00 24.06 -19.30
N GLY A 128 -18.45 25.03 -18.53
CA GLY A 128 -18.10 25.16 -17.11
C GLY A 128 -18.47 23.90 -16.32
N GLY A 129 -17.67 23.56 -15.32
CA GLY A 129 -17.79 22.29 -14.59
C GLY A 129 -17.20 21.06 -15.29
N VAL A 130 -16.68 21.20 -16.52
CA VAL A 130 -15.96 20.14 -17.24
C VAL A 130 -14.45 20.34 -17.13
N GLN A 131 -13.73 19.33 -16.66
CA GLN A 131 -12.28 19.39 -16.56
C GLN A 131 -11.60 18.05 -16.81
N THR A 132 -10.29 18.09 -17.05
CA THR A 132 -9.40 16.93 -16.94
C THR A 132 -8.85 16.83 -15.51
N LEU A 133 -8.13 15.77 -15.21
CA LEU A 133 -7.39 15.65 -13.95
C LEU A 133 -5.90 15.39 -14.24
N TYR A 134 -5.08 16.41 -14.04
CA TYR A 134 -3.64 16.36 -14.27
C TYR A 134 -2.82 17.17 -13.27
N THR A 135 -3.32 18.34 -12.83
CA THR A 135 -2.62 19.22 -11.87
C THR A 135 -3.29 19.24 -10.50
N ARG A 136 -2.54 19.61 -9.45
CA ARG A 136 -3.06 19.65 -8.09
C ARG A 136 -4.22 20.64 -7.96
N ARG A 137 -4.10 21.80 -8.58
CA ARG A 137 -5.14 22.82 -8.68
C ARG A 137 -6.42 22.27 -9.31
N GLN A 138 -6.34 21.43 -10.33
CA GLN A 138 -7.54 20.80 -10.90
C GLN A 138 -8.22 19.87 -9.90
N LEU A 139 -7.44 19.12 -9.10
CA LEU A 139 -7.99 18.27 -8.05
C LEU A 139 -8.62 19.12 -6.93
N ASP A 140 -7.92 20.15 -6.46
CA ASP A 140 -8.43 21.03 -5.39
C ASP A 140 -9.67 21.79 -5.84
N ASN A 141 -9.70 22.30 -7.08
CA ASN A 141 -10.88 22.92 -7.69
C ASN A 141 -12.06 21.94 -7.77
N LEU A 142 -11.82 20.69 -8.18
CA LEU A 142 -12.86 19.67 -8.18
C LEU A 142 -13.44 19.53 -6.78
N LEU A 143 -12.58 19.27 -5.80
CA LEU A 143 -12.95 19.01 -4.42
C LEU A 143 -13.73 20.17 -3.79
N ASN A 144 -13.27 21.40 -3.98
CA ASN A 144 -13.90 22.60 -3.45
C ASN A 144 -15.26 22.88 -4.13
N SER A 145 -15.45 22.35 -5.34
CA SER A 145 -16.70 22.52 -6.10
C SER A 145 -17.77 21.47 -5.78
N LEU A 146 -17.45 20.44 -4.98
CA LEU A 146 -18.39 19.38 -4.60
C LEU A 146 -19.17 19.78 -3.35
N VAL A 147 -20.46 20.00 -3.50
CA VAL A 147 -21.44 20.09 -2.41
C VAL A 147 -22.13 18.73 -2.21
N PRO A 148 -22.79 18.46 -1.06
CA PRO A 148 -23.56 17.23 -0.86
C PRO A 148 -24.49 16.96 -2.05
N ASN A 149 -24.55 15.69 -2.48
CA ASN A 149 -25.35 15.22 -3.62
C ASN A 149 -24.94 15.77 -5.00
N THR A 150 -23.76 16.39 -5.15
CA THR A 150 -23.24 16.75 -6.48
C THR A 150 -23.18 15.51 -7.37
N GLU A 151 -23.77 15.57 -8.55
CA GLU A 151 -23.65 14.53 -9.57
C GLU A 151 -22.34 14.70 -10.33
N LEU A 152 -21.42 13.76 -10.11
CA LEU A 152 -20.11 13.74 -10.75
C LEU A 152 -20.06 12.64 -11.80
N LEU A 153 -19.89 13.05 -13.05
CA LEU A 153 -19.65 12.16 -14.17
C LEU A 153 -18.14 12.03 -14.44
N ILE A 154 -17.64 10.80 -14.51
CA ILE A 154 -16.25 10.53 -14.88
C ILE A 154 -16.24 9.77 -16.19
N VAL A 155 -15.65 10.35 -17.23
CA VAL A 155 -15.55 9.75 -18.56
C VAL A 155 -14.20 9.06 -18.70
N GLY A 156 -14.20 7.73 -18.61
CA GLY A 156 -13.02 6.88 -18.68
C GLY A 156 -13.06 5.71 -17.69
N GLY A 157 -12.41 4.61 -18.03
CA GLY A 157 -12.34 3.39 -17.21
C GLY A 157 -10.92 2.95 -16.85
N GLY A 158 -9.96 3.89 -16.80
CA GLY A 158 -8.57 3.62 -16.43
C GLY A 158 -8.33 3.64 -14.91
N LEU A 159 -7.08 3.40 -14.48
CA LEU A 159 -6.71 3.39 -13.05
C LEU A 159 -7.05 4.73 -12.37
N ILE A 160 -6.71 5.86 -12.99
CA ILE A 160 -7.01 7.21 -12.47
C ILE A 160 -8.53 7.42 -12.30
N ALA A 161 -9.33 6.95 -13.27
CA ALA A 161 -10.79 7.08 -13.20
C ALA A 161 -11.36 6.27 -12.03
N VAL A 162 -10.87 5.05 -11.82
CA VAL A 162 -11.26 4.18 -10.70
C VAL A 162 -10.86 4.77 -9.36
N GLU A 163 -9.62 5.24 -9.21
CA GLU A 163 -9.15 5.87 -7.98
C GLU A 163 -9.93 7.15 -7.67
N LEU A 164 -10.18 7.99 -8.67
CA LEU A 164 -10.95 9.21 -8.51
C LEU A 164 -12.39 8.90 -8.11
N ALA A 165 -13.06 7.97 -8.81
CA ALA A 165 -14.43 7.58 -8.50
C ALA A 165 -14.54 7.07 -7.06
N THR A 166 -13.59 6.23 -6.66
CA THR A 166 -13.52 5.69 -5.30
C THR A 166 -13.31 6.78 -4.25
N LEU A 167 -12.44 7.75 -4.53
CA LEU A 167 -12.19 8.88 -3.65
C LEU A 167 -13.40 9.82 -3.53
N MET A 168 -14.17 9.98 -4.61
CA MET A 168 -15.32 10.88 -4.68
C MET A 168 -16.63 10.25 -4.17
N ALA A 169 -16.71 8.91 -4.08
CA ALA A 169 -17.93 8.19 -3.70
C ALA A 169 -18.56 8.64 -2.37
N LYS A 170 -17.75 9.16 -1.43
CA LYS A 170 -18.24 9.69 -0.14
C LYS A 170 -18.67 11.17 -0.17
N ARG A 171 -18.52 11.85 -1.31
CA ARG A 171 -18.72 13.31 -1.45
C ARG A 171 -19.69 13.69 -2.57
N ALA A 172 -19.89 12.80 -3.53
CA ALA A 172 -20.68 13.04 -4.73
C ALA A 172 -21.41 11.75 -5.14
N VAL A 173 -22.48 11.91 -5.90
CA VAL A 173 -23.11 10.80 -6.63
C VAL A 173 -22.28 10.56 -7.87
N VAL A 174 -21.51 9.47 -7.90
CA VAL A 174 -20.52 9.22 -8.94
C VAL A 174 -21.07 8.27 -10.01
N THR A 175 -20.99 8.69 -11.28
CA THR A 175 -21.21 7.83 -12.44
C THR A 175 -19.94 7.73 -13.28
N LEU A 176 -19.47 6.51 -13.55
CA LEU A 176 -18.38 6.19 -14.47
C LEU A 176 -18.94 5.80 -15.84
N ILE A 177 -18.58 6.53 -16.90
CA ILE A 177 -18.84 6.14 -18.28
C ILE A 177 -17.59 5.47 -18.84
N VAL A 178 -17.74 4.23 -19.32
CA VAL A 178 -16.65 3.44 -19.89
C VAL A 178 -17.05 2.96 -21.28
N ARG A 179 -16.30 3.37 -22.32
CA ARG A 179 -16.57 3.02 -23.72
C ARG A 179 -16.64 1.52 -24.01
N SER A 180 -15.96 0.70 -23.21
CA SER A 180 -15.95 -0.77 -23.34
C SER A 180 -15.99 -1.34 -21.93
N ARG A 181 -15.03 -2.17 -21.53
CA ARG A 181 -14.92 -2.67 -20.15
C ARG A 181 -13.99 -1.83 -19.27
N LEU A 182 -14.28 -1.82 -17.97
CA LEU A 182 -13.46 -1.22 -16.92
C LEU A 182 -12.06 -1.85 -16.91
N LEU A 183 -11.04 -1.00 -16.77
CA LEU A 183 -9.62 -1.38 -16.63
C LEU A 183 -9.10 -2.30 -17.75
N ARG A 184 -9.65 -2.19 -18.96
CA ARG A 184 -9.36 -3.11 -20.08
C ARG A 184 -7.88 -3.31 -20.41
N ARG A 185 -7.06 -2.29 -20.16
CA ARG A 185 -5.62 -2.28 -20.44
C ARG A 185 -4.78 -2.95 -19.35
N TYR A 186 -5.36 -3.18 -18.17
CA TYR A 186 -4.60 -3.57 -16.98
C TYR A 186 -5.00 -4.92 -16.42
N VAL A 187 -6.26 -5.30 -16.58
CA VAL A 187 -6.79 -6.53 -15.98
C VAL A 187 -7.58 -7.38 -16.96
N ASP A 188 -7.69 -8.67 -16.69
CA ASP A 188 -8.59 -9.56 -17.41
C ASP A 188 -10.07 -9.23 -17.14
N PRO A 189 -11.00 -9.69 -17.99
CA PRO A 189 -12.43 -9.40 -17.83
C PRO A 189 -13.04 -9.88 -16.50
N LYS A 190 -12.57 -11.01 -15.95
CA LYS A 190 -13.08 -11.58 -14.70
C LYS A 190 -12.69 -10.72 -13.50
N LEU A 191 -11.46 -10.22 -13.47
CA LEU A 191 -10.98 -9.29 -12.44
C LEU A 191 -11.63 -7.91 -12.61
N GLY A 192 -11.81 -7.43 -13.84
CA GLY A 192 -12.53 -6.18 -14.14
C GLY A 192 -13.95 -6.17 -13.54
N LYS A 193 -14.75 -7.22 -13.78
CA LYS A 193 -16.10 -7.37 -13.19
C LYS A 193 -16.08 -7.37 -11.65
N ARG A 194 -15.02 -7.87 -11.03
CA ARG A 194 -14.88 -7.91 -9.57
C ARG A 194 -14.51 -6.56 -8.98
N VAL A 195 -13.71 -5.78 -9.69
CA VAL A 195 -13.48 -4.38 -9.35
C VAL A 195 -14.79 -3.59 -9.50
N ALA A 196 -15.51 -3.76 -10.61
CA ALA A 196 -16.81 -3.10 -10.83
C ALA A 196 -17.81 -3.37 -9.71
N GLY A 197 -18.07 -4.66 -9.39
CA GLY A 197 -18.98 -5.02 -8.30
C GLY A 197 -18.52 -4.61 -6.89
N ARG A 198 -17.26 -4.19 -6.73
CA ARG A 198 -16.76 -3.61 -5.48
C ARG A 198 -16.99 -2.09 -5.45
N LEU A 199 -16.77 -1.41 -6.56
CA LEU A 199 -17.06 0.01 -6.72
C LEU A 199 -18.57 0.29 -6.62
N GLU A 200 -19.42 -0.57 -7.17
CA GLU A 200 -20.87 -0.48 -7.04
C GLU A 200 -21.34 -0.55 -5.57
N LYS A 201 -20.67 -1.38 -4.74
CA LYS A 201 -20.93 -1.43 -3.29
C LYS A 201 -20.52 -0.15 -2.55
N LEU A 202 -19.69 0.69 -3.16
CA LEU A 202 -19.37 2.02 -2.66
C LEU A 202 -20.38 3.08 -3.16
N GLY A 203 -21.44 2.68 -3.87
CA GLY A 203 -22.45 3.59 -4.42
C GLY A 203 -22.08 4.18 -5.77
N ILE A 204 -21.02 3.70 -6.42
CA ILE A 204 -20.58 4.21 -7.73
C ILE A 204 -21.38 3.52 -8.83
N ARG A 205 -22.07 4.30 -9.66
CA ARG A 205 -22.74 3.78 -10.86
C ARG A 205 -21.72 3.59 -11.98
N ILE A 206 -21.69 2.41 -12.59
CA ILE A 206 -20.78 2.12 -13.71
C ILE A 206 -21.59 1.80 -14.96
N LEU A 207 -21.30 2.53 -16.03
CA LEU A 207 -21.88 2.33 -17.36
C LEU A 207 -20.78 1.86 -18.30
N GLU A 208 -20.62 0.55 -18.41
CA GLU A 208 -19.78 -0.07 -19.44
C GLU A 208 -20.47 -0.04 -20.80
N GLU A 209 -19.68 -0.14 -21.87
CA GLU A 209 -20.13 -0.06 -23.26
C GLU A 209 -20.95 1.22 -23.58
N ALA A 210 -20.76 2.25 -22.77
CA ALA A 210 -21.45 3.53 -22.90
C ALA A 210 -20.56 4.55 -23.59
N ILE A 211 -21.09 5.19 -24.64
CA ILE A 211 -20.39 6.20 -25.43
C ILE A 211 -21.08 7.55 -25.21
N PRO A 212 -20.40 8.56 -24.65
CA PRO A 212 -20.98 9.90 -24.57
C PRO A 212 -21.02 10.51 -25.97
N LYS A 213 -22.19 11.00 -26.38
CA LYS A 213 -22.43 11.68 -27.65
C LYS A 213 -22.17 13.18 -27.54
N ARG A 214 -22.65 13.81 -26.46
CA ARG A 214 -22.37 15.22 -26.12
C ARG A 214 -22.60 15.50 -24.63
N LEU A 215 -21.99 16.55 -24.12
CA LEU A 215 -22.33 17.14 -22.83
C LEU A 215 -23.46 18.17 -23.01
N LEU A 216 -24.37 18.20 -22.06
CA LEU A 216 -25.55 19.06 -22.04
C LEU A 216 -25.27 20.29 -21.17
N GLY A 217 -25.76 21.45 -21.59
CA GLY A 217 -25.59 22.72 -20.88
C GLY A 217 -25.55 23.92 -21.82
N ARG A 218 -25.66 25.13 -21.26
CA ARG A 218 -25.48 26.40 -22.01
C ARG A 218 -24.14 27.04 -21.68
N HIS A 219 -23.90 27.30 -20.39
CA HIS A 219 -22.65 27.84 -19.87
C HIS A 219 -21.93 26.80 -19.02
N ASP A 220 -22.65 26.21 -18.06
CA ASP A 220 -22.19 25.10 -17.24
C ASP A 220 -22.82 23.78 -17.69
N VAL A 221 -22.11 22.69 -17.41
CA VAL A 221 -22.60 21.34 -17.66
C VAL A 221 -23.75 20.99 -16.71
N THR A 222 -24.81 20.43 -17.28
CA THR A 222 -25.97 19.92 -16.55
C THR A 222 -26.16 18.42 -16.75
N GLY A 223 -25.45 17.81 -17.70
CA GLY A 223 -25.55 16.39 -17.97
C GLY A 223 -24.75 15.92 -19.18
N ALA A 224 -25.02 14.68 -19.59
CA ALA A 224 -24.48 14.08 -20.79
C ALA A 224 -25.57 13.28 -21.52
N GLU A 225 -25.59 13.37 -22.85
CA GLU A 225 -26.36 12.49 -23.72
C GLU A 225 -25.44 11.37 -24.20
N LEU A 226 -25.88 10.13 -24.04
CA LEU A 226 -25.20 8.94 -24.56
C LEU A 226 -25.63 8.67 -26.01
N ALA A 227 -24.83 7.88 -26.73
CA ALA A 227 -25.10 7.51 -28.12
C ALA A 227 -26.41 6.71 -28.29
N ASP A 228 -26.87 6.03 -27.24
CA ASP A 228 -28.13 5.29 -27.20
C ASP A 228 -29.34 6.16 -26.79
N GLY A 229 -29.16 7.48 -26.68
CA GLY A 229 -30.21 8.44 -26.37
C GLY A 229 -30.47 8.66 -24.87
N ARG A 230 -29.89 7.85 -23.97
CA ARG A 230 -30.00 8.08 -22.52
C ARG A 230 -29.37 9.41 -22.14
N GLN A 231 -30.02 10.14 -21.24
CA GLN A 231 -29.47 11.34 -20.63
C GLN A 231 -29.11 11.08 -19.17
N LEU A 232 -27.96 11.59 -18.76
CA LEU A 232 -27.44 11.49 -17.40
C LEU A 232 -27.29 12.91 -16.86
N ALA A 233 -27.83 13.17 -15.68
CA ALA A 233 -27.61 14.44 -15.00
C ALA A 233 -26.21 14.47 -14.39
N ALA A 234 -25.54 15.63 -14.50
CA ALA A 234 -24.18 15.83 -14.04
C ALA A 234 -23.88 17.33 -13.89
N GLY A 235 -23.61 17.78 -12.67
CA GLY A 235 -23.13 19.15 -12.40
C GLY A 235 -21.61 19.30 -12.51
N ARG A 236 -20.88 18.17 -12.54
CA ARG A 236 -19.42 18.12 -12.74
C ARG A 236 -19.05 16.98 -13.67
N VAL A 237 -18.09 17.21 -14.56
CA VAL A 237 -17.56 16.19 -15.45
C VAL A 237 -16.04 16.15 -15.39
N VAL A 238 -15.48 14.96 -15.17
CA VAL A 238 -14.04 14.72 -15.27
C VAL A 238 -13.73 13.82 -16.46
N LEU A 239 -12.95 14.35 -17.40
CA LEU A 239 -12.46 13.65 -18.57
C LEU A 239 -11.17 12.89 -18.21
N ALA A 240 -11.28 11.58 -17.99
CA ALA A 240 -10.20 10.67 -17.62
C ALA A 240 -9.89 9.67 -18.76
N CYS A 241 -9.74 10.20 -19.99
CA CYS A 241 -9.67 9.42 -21.22
C CYS A 241 -8.26 8.91 -21.60
N GLY A 242 -7.27 9.11 -20.73
CA GLY A 242 -5.85 8.82 -20.98
C GLY A 242 -5.04 10.08 -21.23
N SER A 243 -3.78 9.92 -21.65
CA SER A 243 -2.86 11.02 -21.95
C SER A 243 -2.07 10.76 -23.22
N LEU A 244 -1.58 11.83 -23.84
CA LEU A 244 -0.70 11.82 -25.00
C LEU A 244 0.60 12.55 -24.68
N PRO A 245 1.75 12.10 -25.21
CA PRO A 245 3.03 12.78 -25.04
C PRO A 245 2.97 14.25 -25.44
N ASP A 246 3.51 15.10 -24.58
CA ASP A 246 3.68 16.51 -24.91
C ASP A 246 4.90 16.65 -25.82
N THR A 247 4.63 16.79 -27.12
CA THR A 247 5.64 16.79 -28.19
C THR A 247 5.62 18.07 -29.02
N ALA A 248 4.73 19.02 -28.69
CA ALA A 248 4.53 20.23 -29.48
C ALA A 248 5.84 21.01 -29.62
N LEU A 249 6.49 21.32 -28.49
CA LEU A 249 7.76 22.04 -28.48
C LEU A 249 8.88 21.31 -29.25
N ALA A 250 8.92 19.97 -29.15
CA ALA A 250 9.93 19.17 -29.85
C ALA A 250 9.71 19.19 -31.37
N ARG A 251 8.45 19.11 -31.82
CA ARG A 251 8.08 19.17 -33.23
C ARG A 251 8.41 20.55 -33.81
N ASP A 252 8.07 21.63 -33.09
CA ASP A 252 8.37 23.00 -33.49
C ASP A 252 9.88 23.26 -33.55
N ALA A 253 10.65 22.60 -32.70
CA ALA A 253 12.11 22.59 -32.73
C ALA A 253 12.71 21.73 -33.87
N GLY A 254 11.88 21.11 -34.72
CA GLY A 254 12.31 20.26 -35.83
C GLY A 254 12.95 18.94 -35.40
N LEU A 255 12.58 18.40 -34.24
CA LEU A 255 13.01 17.07 -33.80
C LEU A 255 12.08 16.01 -34.37
N ARG A 256 12.62 14.81 -34.62
CA ARG A 256 11.82 13.67 -35.07
C ARG A 256 10.84 13.24 -33.96
N VAL A 257 9.55 13.23 -34.30
CA VAL A 257 8.44 12.86 -33.43
C VAL A 257 7.53 11.88 -34.19
N ASP A 258 7.06 10.86 -33.49
CA ASP A 258 5.97 9.96 -33.91
C ASP A 258 4.93 9.90 -32.79
N GLN A 259 4.84 8.79 -32.04
CA GLN A 259 4.00 8.66 -30.85
C GLN A 259 4.59 9.39 -29.65
N GLY A 260 5.85 9.83 -29.73
CA GLY A 260 6.62 10.62 -28.76
C GLY A 260 7.86 11.18 -29.45
N VAL A 261 8.71 11.90 -28.72
CA VAL A 261 10.01 12.36 -29.25
C VAL A 261 10.93 11.14 -29.43
N LEU A 262 11.39 10.89 -30.66
CA LEU A 262 12.24 9.74 -30.95
C LEU A 262 13.63 9.93 -30.34
N VAL A 263 14.04 8.95 -29.52
CA VAL A 263 15.33 8.93 -28.85
C VAL A 263 16.05 7.60 -29.04
N ASP A 264 17.37 7.61 -28.88
CA ASP A 264 18.20 6.40 -28.84
C ASP A 264 18.10 5.68 -27.48
N ALA A 265 18.88 4.60 -27.31
CA ALA A 265 18.94 3.84 -26.07
C ALA A 265 19.51 4.61 -24.85
N ARG A 266 20.02 5.81 -25.08
CA ARG A 266 20.64 6.70 -24.09
C ARG A 266 19.81 7.97 -23.87
N MET A 267 18.55 7.96 -24.35
CA MET A 267 17.59 9.06 -24.31
C MET A 267 18.01 10.31 -25.10
N ARG A 268 19.03 10.22 -25.96
CA ARG A 268 19.45 11.30 -26.86
C ARG A 268 18.48 11.37 -28.02
N SER A 269 18.12 12.58 -28.44
CA SER A 269 17.31 12.77 -29.63
C SER A 269 18.02 12.21 -30.86
N LEU A 270 17.28 11.52 -31.73
CA LEU A 270 17.79 11.07 -33.02
C LEU A 270 18.10 12.22 -34.00
N SER A 271 17.80 13.46 -33.63
CA SER A 271 18.00 14.65 -34.47
C SER A 271 19.10 15.60 -33.99
N ASP A 272 19.47 15.55 -32.70
CA ASP A 272 20.51 16.41 -32.12
C ASP A 272 21.09 15.75 -30.85
N ALA A 273 22.39 15.45 -30.87
CA ALA A 273 23.06 14.78 -29.76
C ALA A 273 23.14 15.61 -28.46
N ARG A 274 22.89 16.93 -28.54
CA ARG A 274 22.86 17.84 -27.37
C ARG A 274 21.49 17.88 -26.70
N VAL A 275 20.48 17.28 -27.32
CA VAL A 275 19.09 17.33 -26.89
C VAL A 275 18.63 15.94 -26.49
N PHE A 276 17.98 15.85 -25.35
CA PHE A 276 17.44 14.63 -24.77
C PHE A 276 15.92 14.77 -24.62
N ALA A 277 15.20 13.68 -24.75
CA ALA A 277 13.79 13.62 -24.34
C ALA A 277 13.60 12.49 -23.34
N VAL A 278 12.95 12.79 -22.22
CA VAL A 278 12.92 11.90 -21.06
C VAL A 278 11.52 11.83 -20.44
N GLY A 279 11.15 10.64 -19.98
CA GLY A 279 9.86 10.39 -19.36
C GLY A 279 8.74 10.22 -20.38
N ASP A 280 7.51 10.58 -20.01
CA ASP A 280 6.32 10.28 -20.82
C ASP A 280 6.29 10.97 -22.18
N CYS A 281 7.12 11.99 -22.41
CA CYS A 281 7.23 12.65 -23.72
C CYS A 281 8.05 11.84 -24.74
N ALA A 282 8.90 10.93 -24.26
CA ALA A 282 9.88 10.22 -25.07
C ALA A 282 9.30 8.96 -25.74
N GLN A 283 9.94 8.56 -26.84
CA GLN A 283 9.75 7.29 -27.54
C GLN A 283 11.13 6.64 -27.77
N PRO A 284 11.60 5.83 -26.82
CA PRO A 284 12.83 5.05 -26.95
C PRO A 284 12.63 3.84 -27.88
N PRO A 285 13.70 3.12 -28.28
CA PRO A 285 13.62 2.01 -29.23
C PRO A 285 13.04 0.71 -28.61
N TRP A 286 12.44 0.78 -27.43
CA TRP A 286 11.80 -0.34 -26.73
C TRP A 286 10.39 0.04 -26.25
N PRO A 287 9.52 -0.95 -25.96
CA PRO A 287 8.18 -0.69 -25.48
C PRO A 287 8.14 0.16 -24.20
N VAL A 288 7.29 1.18 -24.20
CA VAL A 288 7.07 2.07 -23.05
C VAL A 288 5.67 1.96 -22.49
N MET A 289 5.56 1.94 -21.16
CA MET A 289 4.30 2.09 -20.47
C MET A 289 4.23 3.50 -19.89
N ARG A 290 3.54 4.40 -20.60
CA ARG A 290 3.37 5.79 -20.15
C ARG A 290 2.73 5.87 -18.76
N GLY A 291 3.16 6.86 -17.99
CA GLY A 291 2.82 7.10 -16.59
C GLY A 291 3.56 6.18 -15.60
N ASN A 292 4.48 5.31 -16.05
CA ASN A 292 5.20 4.37 -15.17
C ASN A 292 6.39 5.07 -14.55
N ILE A 293 6.29 5.39 -13.26
CA ILE A 293 7.31 6.23 -12.62
C ILE A 293 8.66 5.53 -12.48
N ALA A 294 8.68 4.22 -12.21
CA ALA A 294 9.94 3.47 -12.21
C ALA A 294 10.65 3.56 -13.58
N GLN A 295 9.89 3.44 -14.66
CA GLN A 295 10.41 3.60 -16.02
C GLN A 295 10.88 5.04 -16.29
N VAL A 296 10.09 6.05 -15.90
CA VAL A 296 10.42 7.47 -16.06
C VAL A 296 11.73 7.83 -15.34
N LEU A 297 11.91 7.34 -14.10
CA LEU A 297 13.14 7.57 -13.34
C LEU A 297 14.34 6.82 -13.95
N HIS A 298 14.14 5.61 -14.44
CA HIS A 298 15.17 4.88 -15.17
C HIS A 298 15.62 5.60 -16.45
N MET A 299 14.67 6.16 -17.22
CA MET A 299 15.00 6.99 -18.39
C MET A 299 15.83 8.23 -18.00
N ALA A 300 15.49 8.89 -16.89
CA ALA A 300 16.29 10.00 -16.37
C ALA A 300 17.72 9.57 -16.02
N ASP A 301 17.88 8.40 -15.39
CA ASP A 301 19.19 7.87 -15.03
C ASP A 301 20.02 7.50 -16.29
N LEU A 302 19.40 6.95 -17.32
CA LEU A 302 20.04 6.71 -18.63
C LEU A 302 20.54 8.00 -19.28
N ALA A 303 19.72 9.06 -19.26
CA ALA A 303 20.06 10.34 -19.88
C ALA A 303 21.27 11.01 -19.19
N VAL A 304 21.32 10.97 -17.86
CA VAL A 304 22.47 11.50 -17.10
C VAL A 304 23.72 10.66 -17.32
N ALA A 305 23.62 9.33 -17.21
CA ALA A 305 24.75 8.43 -17.46
C ALA A 305 25.35 8.66 -18.87
N ALA A 306 24.49 8.89 -19.86
CA ALA A 306 24.90 9.17 -21.22
C ALA A 306 25.70 10.48 -21.38
N ILE A 307 25.41 11.52 -20.60
CA ILE A 307 26.16 12.77 -20.64
C ILE A 307 27.48 12.66 -19.87
N ARG A 308 27.47 11.89 -18.78
CA ARG A 308 28.63 11.67 -17.93
C ARG A 308 29.58 10.58 -18.46
N ASN A 309 29.19 9.87 -19.52
CA ASN A 309 29.86 8.67 -20.01
C ASN A 309 30.06 7.62 -18.89
N GLU A 310 29.07 7.51 -18.01
CA GLU A 310 29.04 6.52 -16.94
C GLU A 310 28.40 5.21 -17.43
N PRO A 311 28.66 4.07 -16.76
CA PRO A 311 27.98 2.82 -17.05
C PRO A 311 26.46 2.98 -17.01
N LEU A 312 25.76 2.41 -17.99
CA LEU A 312 24.30 2.52 -18.05
C LEU A 312 23.67 1.75 -16.88
N PRO A 313 22.72 2.36 -16.15
CA PRO A 313 22.00 1.67 -15.09
C PRO A 313 21.24 0.47 -15.64
N SER A 314 21.11 -0.59 -14.84
CA SER A 314 20.26 -1.73 -15.16
C SER A 314 18.79 -1.31 -15.25
N PRO A 315 18.00 -1.91 -16.17
CA PRO A 315 16.57 -1.65 -16.25
C PRO A 315 15.84 -2.13 -14.98
N PRO A 316 14.69 -1.54 -14.65
CA PRO A 316 13.85 -2.05 -13.56
C PRO A 316 13.43 -3.50 -13.82
N GLU A 317 13.23 -4.28 -12.75
CA GLU A 317 12.90 -5.72 -12.83
C GLU A 317 11.64 -6.03 -13.65
N GLY A 318 10.70 -5.09 -13.69
CA GLY A 318 9.42 -5.23 -14.35
C GLY A 318 8.56 -3.97 -14.28
N GLN A 319 7.36 -4.08 -14.82
CA GLN A 319 6.32 -3.07 -14.70
C GLN A 319 5.46 -3.37 -13.48
N TYR A 320 5.23 -2.38 -12.63
CA TYR A 320 4.37 -2.46 -11.46
C TYR A 320 3.37 -1.31 -11.44
N ARG A 321 2.11 -1.64 -11.16
CA ARG A 321 1.01 -0.70 -10.97
C ARG A 321 0.21 -1.06 -9.74
N GLU A 322 -0.18 -0.03 -9.02
CA GLU A 322 -1.09 -0.13 -7.90
C GLU A 322 -2.19 0.91 -8.09
N CYS A 323 -3.42 0.50 -7.84
CA CYS A 323 -4.60 1.34 -7.77
C CYS A 323 -5.24 1.17 -6.40
N ARG A 324 -5.42 2.28 -5.69
CA ARG A 324 -5.92 2.30 -4.32
C ARG A 324 -7.44 2.43 -4.28
N LEU A 325 -8.08 1.50 -3.58
CA LEU A 325 -9.49 1.58 -3.24
C LEU A 325 -9.65 2.08 -1.79
N ASP A 326 -10.65 2.93 -1.54
CA ASP A 326 -10.91 3.63 -0.25
C ASP A 326 -11.47 2.70 0.84
N ASP A 327 -11.53 1.40 0.57
CA ASP A 327 -11.97 0.35 1.50
C ASP A 327 -10.81 -0.55 1.98
N GLY A 328 -9.56 -0.11 1.75
CA GLY A 328 -8.34 -0.81 2.17
C GLY A 328 -7.89 -1.92 1.21
N PHE A 329 -8.60 -2.14 0.09
CA PHE A 329 -8.13 -3.00 -0.98
C PHE A 329 -7.19 -2.25 -1.92
N ARG A 330 -6.32 -3.03 -2.57
CA ARG A 330 -5.41 -2.61 -3.61
C ARG A 330 -5.66 -3.47 -4.83
N LEU A 331 -5.81 -2.84 -5.98
CA LEU A 331 -5.64 -3.48 -7.26
C LEU A 331 -4.16 -3.36 -7.64
N VAL A 332 -3.46 -4.48 -7.70
CA VAL A 332 -2.03 -4.53 -8.06
C VAL A 332 -1.85 -5.33 -9.34
N VAL A 333 -1.02 -4.83 -10.24
CA VAL A 333 -0.68 -5.48 -11.51
C VAL A 333 0.83 -5.39 -11.68
N ALA A 334 1.48 -6.53 -11.90
CA ALA A 334 2.91 -6.59 -12.13
C ALA A 334 3.27 -7.57 -13.23
N ALA A 335 4.33 -7.27 -13.99
CA ALA A 335 4.88 -8.15 -15.02
C ALA A 335 6.38 -7.91 -15.18
N SER A 336 7.18 -8.98 -15.24
CA SER A 336 8.63 -8.91 -15.45
C SER A 336 8.99 -8.53 -16.89
N HIS A 337 10.12 -7.83 -17.09
CA HIS A 337 10.60 -7.39 -18.41
C HIS A 337 11.31 -8.48 -19.23
N GLN A 338 11.74 -9.58 -18.60
CA GLN A 338 12.48 -10.63 -19.31
C GLN A 338 11.59 -11.33 -20.34
N SER A 339 12.22 -11.72 -21.45
CA SER A 339 11.61 -12.60 -22.45
C SER A 339 11.02 -13.81 -21.73
N ILE A 340 9.70 -13.94 -21.81
CA ILE A 340 9.03 -15.19 -21.49
C ILE A 340 9.71 -16.24 -22.38
N GLU A 341 10.51 -17.14 -21.78
CA GLU A 341 11.12 -18.22 -22.54
C GLU A 341 10.00 -19.04 -23.20
N SER A 342 10.33 -19.72 -24.32
CA SER A 342 9.43 -20.62 -25.04
C SER A 342 9.10 -21.89 -24.21
N GLY A 343 8.53 -21.71 -23.02
CA GLY A 343 8.08 -22.74 -22.09
C GLY A 343 6.62 -22.53 -21.69
N ALA A 344 6.03 -23.54 -21.04
CA ALA A 344 4.63 -23.50 -20.66
C ALA A 344 4.37 -22.44 -19.57
N LEU A 345 3.81 -21.30 -19.98
CA LEU A 345 3.20 -20.35 -19.05
C LEU A 345 1.94 -20.96 -18.45
N HIS A 346 1.85 -20.97 -17.13
CA HIS A 346 0.63 -21.40 -16.44
C HIS A 346 0.02 -20.22 -15.69
N SER A 347 -1.16 -19.79 -16.13
CA SER A 347 -1.96 -18.79 -15.42
C SER A 347 -2.94 -19.48 -14.47
N HIS A 348 -2.87 -19.12 -13.20
CA HIS A 348 -3.74 -19.61 -12.15
C HIS A 348 -4.65 -18.50 -11.66
N HIS A 349 -5.94 -18.80 -11.46
CA HIS A 349 -6.92 -17.84 -10.96
C HIS A 349 -7.51 -18.32 -9.64
N TYR A 350 -7.28 -17.56 -8.57
CA TYR A 350 -7.74 -17.86 -7.23
C TYR A 350 -8.80 -16.85 -6.79
N ARG A 351 -9.86 -17.35 -6.14
CA ARG A 351 -10.97 -16.53 -5.66
C ARG A 351 -11.43 -16.99 -4.28
N TYR A 352 -11.46 -16.09 -3.32
CA TYR A 352 -12.00 -16.36 -1.99
C TYR A 352 -12.41 -15.07 -1.27
N ALA A 353 -13.61 -15.04 -0.69
CA ALA A 353 -14.10 -13.93 0.15
C ALA A 353 -13.86 -12.51 -0.44
N GLY A 354 -14.18 -12.32 -1.73
CA GLY A 354 -14.02 -11.04 -2.42
C GLY A 354 -12.58 -10.68 -2.83
N ARG A 355 -11.61 -11.58 -2.59
CA ARG A 355 -10.23 -11.49 -3.05
C ARG A 355 -10.07 -12.22 -4.37
N VAL A 356 -9.25 -11.66 -5.25
CA VAL A 356 -8.97 -12.23 -6.56
C VAL A 356 -7.49 -12.12 -6.82
N VAL A 357 -6.87 -13.22 -7.23
CA VAL A 357 -5.48 -13.24 -7.67
C VAL A 357 -5.43 -14.04 -8.96
N SER A 358 -4.80 -13.47 -9.98
CA SER A 358 -4.36 -14.19 -11.16
C SER A 358 -2.85 -14.09 -11.21
N VAL A 359 -2.17 -15.23 -11.19
CA VAL A 359 -0.71 -15.31 -11.23
C VAL A 359 -0.32 -16.10 -12.46
N THR A 360 0.63 -15.55 -13.22
CA THR A 360 1.32 -16.25 -14.29
C THR A 360 2.68 -16.68 -13.77
N ARG A 361 2.95 -17.97 -13.82
CA ARG A 361 4.22 -18.56 -13.41
C ARG A 361 5.00 -19.12 -14.59
N GLN A 362 6.31 -19.10 -14.44
CA GLN A 362 7.25 -19.86 -15.24
C GLN A 362 8.07 -20.70 -14.25
N HIS A 363 8.13 -22.01 -14.44
CA HIS A 363 8.66 -22.93 -13.43
C HIS A 363 7.98 -22.76 -12.04
N ARG A 364 8.74 -22.35 -11.03
CA ARG A 364 8.29 -22.17 -9.64
C ARG A 364 8.21 -20.71 -9.21
N SER A 365 8.57 -19.76 -10.07
CA SER A 365 8.57 -18.33 -9.76
C SER A 365 7.37 -17.60 -10.38
N ILE A 366 7.01 -16.46 -9.80
CA ILE A 366 5.96 -15.57 -10.31
C ILE A 366 6.59 -14.62 -11.32
N VAL A 367 6.07 -14.57 -12.55
CA VAL A 367 6.56 -13.69 -13.62
C VAL A 367 5.61 -12.50 -13.83
N ALA A 368 4.31 -12.72 -13.66
CA ALA A 368 3.31 -11.67 -13.68
C ALA A 368 2.16 -12.00 -12.75
N PHE A 369 1.48 -10.96 -12.26
CA PHE A 369 0.23 -11.14 -11.54
C PHE A 369 -0.66 -9.92 -11.69
N GLN A 370 -1.95 -10.15 -11.46
CA GLN A 370 -2.96 -9.12 -11.27
C GLN A 370 -3.81 -9.57 -10.08
N ALA A 371 -4.03 -8.69 -9.11
CA ALA A 371 -4.71 -9.07 -7.89
C ALA A 371 -5.50 -7.91 -7.29
N LEU A 372 -6.66 -8.26 -6.74
CA LEU A 372 -7.48 -7.40 -5.90
C LEU A 372 -7.46 -7.97 -4.49
N LEU A 373 -6.66 -7.34 -3.62
CA LEU A 373 -6.33 -7.85 -2.28
C LEU A 373 -6.35 -6.74 -1.23
N PRO A 374 -6.59 -7.06 0.06
CA PRO A 374 -6.29 -6.14 1.14
C PRO A 374 -4.81 -5.73 1.09
N TYR A 375 -4.51 -4.50 1.49
CA TYR A 375 -3.16 -3.90 1.44
C TYR A 375 -2.01 -4.86 1.81
N VAL A 376 -2.07 -5.47 3.00
CA VAL A 376 -0.99 -6.35 3.50
C VAL A 376 -0.77 -7.54 2.56
N GLN A 377 -1.84 -8.13 2.00
CA GLN A 377 -1.76 -9.25 1.07
C GLN A 377 -1.20 -8.85 -0.28
N ALA A 378 -1.63 -7.70 -0.80
CA ALA A 378 -1.09 -7.15 -2.04
C ALA A 378 0.43 -6.96 -1.91
N ARG A 379 0.88 -6.36 -0.80
CA ARG A 379 2.31 -6.15 -0.52
C ARG A 379 3.11 -7.45 -0.53
N ARG A 380 2.67 -8.48 0.21
CA ARG A 380 3.41 -9.75 0.27
C ARG A 380 3.44 -10.48 -1.08
N LEU A 381 2.39 -10.36 -1.90
CA LEU A 381 2.41 -10.91 -3.26
C LEU A 381 3.46 -10.19 -4.13
N THR A 382 3.54 -8.86 -4.02
CA THR A 382 4.54 -8.06 -4.72
C THR A 382 5.96 -8.41 -4.28
N GLU A 383 6.21 -8.60 -2.98
CA GLU A 383 7.51 -9.03 -2.44
C GLU A 383 7.96 -10.38 -3.02
N LEU A 384 7.04 -11.34 -3.20
CA LEU A 384 7.33 -12.65 -3.79
C LEU A 384 7.71 -12.55 -5.27
N TRP A 385 7.02 -11.70 -6.02
CA TRP A 385 7.32 -11.44 -7.44
C TRP A 385 8.69 -10.78 -7.61
N GLN A 386 9.01 -9.77 -6.79
CA GLN A 386 10.29 -9.05 -6.84
C GLN A 386 11.47 -9.94 -6.50
N GLY A 387 11.39 -10.67 -5.39
CA GLY A 387 12.48 -11.54 -4.97
C GLY A 387 12.70 -12.75 -5.89
N ARG A 388 11.89 -12.91 -6.95
CA ARG A 388 11.84 -14.07 -7.85
C ARG A 388 11.82 -15.39 -7.07
N LEU A 389 11.14 -15.37 -5.94
CA LEU A 389 11.20 -16.47 -4.99
C LEU A 389 10.49 -17.69 -5.56
N GLU A 390 11.19 -18.82 -5.60
CA GLU A 390 10.57 -20.07 -5.98
C GLU A 390 9.60 -20.54 -4.90
N LEU A 391 8.35 -20.73 -5.31
CA LEU A 391 7.30 -21.24 -4.45
C LEU A 391 7.25 -22.78 -4.52
N SER A 392 7.18 -23.41 -3.36
CA SER A 392 6.92 -24.84 -3.22
C SER A 392 5.50 -25.24 -3.61
N ARG A 393 5.28 -26.53 -3.88
CA ARG A 393 3.95 -27.07 -4.21
C ARG A 393 2.93 -26.73 -3.11
N TRP A 394 3.34 -26.80 -1.85
CA TRP A 394 2.54 -26.41 -0.69
C TRP A 394 2.23 -24.91 -0.67
N GLU A 395 3.22 -24.08 -0.96
CA GLU A 395 3.06 -22.62 -1.02
C GLU A 395 2.13 -22.18 -2.16
N TRP A 396 2.20 -22.85 -3.32
CA TRP A 396 1.22 -22.70 -4.38
C TRP A 396 -0.18 -23.08 -3.90
N GLY A 397 -0.34 -24.19 -3.18
CA GLY A 397 -1.60 -24.61 -2.55
C GLY A 397 -2.17 -23.59 -1.56
N SER A 398 -1.30 -23.01 -0.72
CA SER A 398 -1.63 -21.96 0.25
C SER A 398 -2.07 -20.66 -0.42
N LEU A 399 -1.42 -20.27 -1.53
CA LEU A 399 -1.81 -19.12 -2.35
C LEU A 399 -3.25 -19.30 -2.88
N GLN A 400 -3.63 -20.52 -3.29
CA GLN A 400 -5.00 -20.78 -3.79
C GLN A 400 -6.07 -20.56 -2.72
N ARG A 401 -5.78 -20.99 -1.50
CA ARG A 401 -6.73 -20.94 -0.37
C ARG A 401 -6.72 -19.59 0.34
N PHE A 402 -5.86 -18.66 -0.07
CA PHE A 402 -5.58 -17.42 0.67
C PHE A 402 -5.24 -17.68 2.15
N VAL A 403 -4.78 -18.90 2.46
CA VAL A 403 -4.26 -19.31 3.76
C VAL A 403 -2.81 -18.88 3.73
N TRP A 404 -2.62 -17.59 4.00
CA TRP A 404 -1.39 -16.82 3.96
C TRP A 404 -0.06 -17.61 3.93
N LEU A 405 0.80 -17.24 2.98
CA LEU A 405 2.23 -17.53 3.02
C LEU A 405 2.85 -16.87 4.26
N PRO A 406 3.68 -17.58 5.04
CA PRO A 406 4.45 -16.96 6.11
C PRO A 406 5.36 -15.86 5.53
N PRO A 407 5.65 -14.77 6.27
CA PRO A 407 6.64 -13.80 5.82
C PRO A 407 7.97 -14.53 5.59
N ARG A 408 8.40 -14.65 4.33
CA ARG A 408 9.77 -15.05 4.03
C ARG A 408 10.64 -13.84 4.36
N ARG A 409 11.60 -13.99 5.27
CA ARG A 409 12.61 -12.96 5.50
C ARG A 409 13.42 -12.81 4.22
N GLN A 410 13.12 -11.78 3.45
CA GLN A 410 14.11 -11.23 2.53
C GLN A 410 15.10 -10.43 3.39
N PRO A 411 16.42 -10.58 3.19
CA PRO A 411 17.40 -9.86 3.98
C PRO A 411 17.26 -8.34 3.82
N ASP A 412 16.87 -7.85 2.63
CA ASP A 412 16.65 -6.43 2.38
C ASP A 412 15.56 -6.16 1.31
N PRO A 413 14.28 -6.19 1.70
CA PRO A 413 13.16 -6.04 0.77
C PRO A 413 13.04 -4.62 0.21
N LEU A 414 12.48 -4.50 -1.00
CA LEU A 414 12.20 -3.20 -1.61
C LEU A 414 10.99 -2.54 -0.93
N VAL A 415 11.17 -1.32 -0.42
CA VAL A 415 10.09 -0.52 0.17
C VAL A 415 9.48 0.39 -0.91
N CYS A 416 10.29 1.20 -1.60
CA CYS A 416 9.82 2.05 -2.69
C CYS A 416 10.16 1.47 -4.05
N HIS A 417 9.12 1.13 -4.82
CA HIS A 417 9.28 0.51 -6.13
C HIS A 417 9.76 1.49 -7.21
N CYS A 418 9.26 2.73 -7.16
CA CYS A 418 9.60 3.71 -8.19
C CYS A 418 11.03 4.24 -8.00
N ALA A 419 11.41 4.56 -6.77
CA ALA A 419 12.75 5.08 -6.47
C ALA A 419 13.78 3.96 -6.19
N SER A 420 13.38 2.69 -6.30
CA SER A 420 14.22 1.53 -6.00
C SER A 420 14.86 1.56 -4.59
N VAL A 421 14.10 2.02 -3.59
CA VAL A 421 14.60 2.18 -2.21
C VAL A 421 14.30 0.92 -1.40
N ARG A 422 15.34 0.34 -0.80
CA ARG A 422 15.26 -0.85 0.07
C ARG A 422 15.07 -0.50 1.55
N LEU A 423 14.72 -1.50 2.35
CA LEU A 423 14.48 -1.35 3.78
C LEU A 423 15.72 -0.86 4.53
N SER A 424 16.91 -1.35 4.18
CA SER A 424 18.19 -0.91 4.72
C SER A 424 18.39 0.60 4.61
N ALA A 425 18.10 1.19 3.45
CA ALA A 425 18.18 2.63 3.21
C ALA A 425 17.17 3.41 4.07
N ILE A 426 15.96 2.88 4.27
CA ILE A 426 14.96 3.47 5.17
C ILE A 426 15.46 3.43 6.62
N HIS A 427 16.00 2.30 7.08
CA HIS A 427 16.55 2.17 8.43
C HIS A 427 17.76 3.08 8.66
N ALA A 428 18.65 3.20 7.68
CA ALA A 428 19.78 4.13 7.75
C ALA A 428 19.29 5.58 7.89
N ALA A 429 18.29 5.98 7.11
CA ALA A 429 17.69 7.31 7.22
C ALA A 429 16.97 7.53 8.56
N ILE A 430 16.30 6.52 9.12
CA ILE A 430 15.70 6.61 10.46
C ILE A 430 16.79 6.77 11.53
N ALA A 431 17.90 6.07 11.41
CA ALA A 431 19.02 6.16 12.35
C ALA A 431 19.68 7.55 12.31
N GLU A 432 19.80 8.15 11.12
CA GLU A 432 20.46 9.44 10.92
C GLU A 432 19.55 10.64 11.22
N TYR A 433 18.30 10.62 10.75
CA TYR A 433 17.37 11.76 10.80
C TYR A 433 16.20 11.58 11.78
N GLY A 434 16.19 10.47 12.51
CA GLY A 434 15.11 10.11 13.44
C GLY A 434 13.85 9.58 12.75
N SER A 435 12.85 9.28 13.58
CA SER A 435 11.59 8.64 13.16
C SER A 435 10.56 9.58 12.53
N ASN A 436 10.98 10.70 11.93
CA ASN A 436 10.07 11.60 11.22
C ASN A 436 9.87 11.09 9.77
N PRO A 437 8.65 10.65 9.37
CA PRO A 437 8.42 10.13 8.03
C PRO A 437 8.80 11.10 6.92
N ALA A 438 8.63 12.41 7.14
CA ALA A 438 8.96 13.41 6.14
C ALA A 438 10.47 13.48 5.88
N MET A 439 11.28 13.48 6.95
CA MET A 439 12.74 13.47 6.87
C MET A 439 13.26 12.17 6.24
N VAL A 440 12.69 11.02 6.62
CA VAL A 440 13.06 9.72 6.06
C VAL A 440 12.73 9.63 4.57
N CYS A 441 11.53 10.08 4.17
CA CYS A 441 11.17 10.20 2.77
C CYS A 441 12.14 11.16 2.07
N GLN A 442 12.50 12.30 2.68
CA GLN A 442 13.39 13.29 2.08
C GLN A 442 14.78 12.73 1.80
N ALA A 443 15.37 12.05 2.78
CA ALA A 443 16.69 11.43 2.66
C ALA A 443 16.70 10.32 1.59
N THR A 444 15.65 9.49 1.56
CA THR A 444 15.62 8.31 0.70
C THR A 444 14.93 8.52 -0.65
N ARG A 445 14.20 9.62 -0.81
CA ARG A 445 13.23 9.90 -1.91
C ARG A 445 12.05 8.91 -1.98
N ALA A 446 11.97 7.95 -1.06
CA ALA A 446 10.81 7.07 -0.98
C ALA A 446 9.54 7.89 -0.65
N GLY A 447 8.40 7.52 -1.23
CA GLY A 447 7.13 8.21 -0.99
C GLY A 447 6.87 9.47 -1.83
N TYR A 448 7.88 10.06 -2.47
CA TYR A 448 7.73 11.30 -3.26
C TYR A 448 7.02 11.11 -4.59
N TYR A 449 7.36 10.02 -5.28
CA TYR A 449 6.88 9.79 -6.63
C TYR A 449 5.50 9.16 -6.59
N CYS A 450 5.46 7.85 -6.39
CA CYS A 450 4.24 7.08 -6.50
C CYS A 450 3.43 6.94 -5.20
N GLY A 451 3.90 7.52 -4.09
CA GLY A 451 3.24 7.45 -2.77
C GLY A 451 2.90 6.05 -2.22
N SER A 452 3.11 4.96 -2.96
CA SER A 452 2.57 3.64 -2.64
C SER A 452 3.13 3.11 -1.33
N CYS A 453 4.42 3.37 -1.11
CA CYS A 453 5.19 2.98 0.06
C CYS A 453 5.03 3.93 1.26
N LEU A 454 4.23 5.00 1.17
CA LEU A 454 4.15 5.98 2.27
C LEU A 454 3.56 5.36 3.56
N ASP A 455 2.56 4.49 3.42
CA ASP A 455 1.98 3.74 4.55
C ASP A 455 3.05 2.84 5.22
N ASP A 456 3.95 2.24 4.43
CA ASP A 456 5.05 1.43 4.96
C ASP A 456 6.10 2.28 5.68
N ILE A 457 6.52 3.39 5.08
CA ILE A 457 7.51 4.30 5.69
C ILE A 457 6.98 4.85 7.01
N THR A 458 5.72 5.27 7.04
CA THR A 458 5.10 5.82 8.25
C THR A 458 4.94 4.77 9.35
N THR A 459 4.68 3.51 8.98
CA THR A 459 4.70 2.37 9.90
C THR A 459 6.10 2.10 10.44
N LEU A 460 7.14 2.11 9.58
CA LEU A 460 8.54 1.90 9.97
C LEU A 460 9.07 3.02 10.88
N CYS A 461 8.62 4.25 10.67
CA CYS A 461 8.89 5.40 11.52
C CYS A 461 8.12 5.38 12.85
N GLY A 462 7.40 4.30 13.19
CA GLY A 462 6.82 4.13 14.52
C GLY A 462 5.57 4.95 14.84
N ASN A 463 4.91 5.57 13.84
CA ASN A 463 3.79 6.49 14.07
C ASN A 463 2.43 5.83 14.41
N SER A 464 2.42 4.57 14.89
CA SER A 464 1.21 3.96 15.48
C SER A 464 1.01 4.41 16.93
N SER A 465 0.74 5.71 17.10
CA SER A 465 0.78 6.38 18.41
C SER A 465 -0.33 5.97 19.40
N TRP A 466 -1.31 5.18 18.97
CA TRP A 466 -2.40 4.70 19.83
C TRP A 466 -2.17 3.28 20.36
N TRP A 467 -1.61 2.36 19.56
CA TRP A 467 -1.35 0.98 20.01
C TRP A 467 -0.27 0.93 21.08
N ASN A 468 0.81 1.70 20.94
CA ASN A 468 1.92 1.66 21.91
C ASN A 468 1.57 2.32 23.26
N ARG A 469 0.66 3.31 23.29
CA ARG A 469 0.18 3.92 24.54
C ARG A 469 -0.85 3.04 25.23
N ALA A 470 -1.87 2.55 24.51
CA ALA A 470 -2.86 1.65 25.09
C ALA A 470 -2.24 0.34 25.61
N ALA A 471 -1.24 -0.21 24.91
CA ALA A 471 -0.52 -1.40 25.36
C ALA A 471 0.27 -1.16 26.66
N ARG A 472 0.94 0.00 26.81
CA ARG A 472 1.67 0.34 28.05
C ARG A 472 0.72 0.52 29.24
N TRP A 473 -0.38 1.26 29.07
CA TRP A 473 -1.38 1.45 30.13
C TRP A 473 -2.11 0.15 30.50
N SER A 474 -2.41 -0.71 29.53
CA SER A 474 -3.00 -2.03 29.81
C SER A 474 -2.07 -2.95 30.61
N THR A 475 -0.74 -2.84 30.41
CA THR A 475 0.23 -3.63 31.18
C THR A 475 0.29 -3.16 32.63
N VAL A 476 0.27 -1.85 32.86
CA VAL A 476 0.22 -1.25 34.20
C VAL A 476 -1.09 -1.60 34.92
N ALA A 477 -2.23 -1.52 34.23
CA ALA A 477 -3.53 -1.87 34.79
C ALA A 477 -3.62 -3.34 35.21
N VAL A 478 -3.03 -4.25 34.42
CA VAL A 478 -2.96 -5.69 34.75
C VAL A 478 -2.05 -5.94 35.96
N ILE A 479 -0.90 -5.28 36.05
CA ILE A 479 -0.01 -5.39 37.21
C ILE A 479 -0.73 -4.89 38.48
N LEU A 480 -1.41 -3.75 38.41
CA LEU A 480 -2.18 -3.21 39.53
C LEU A 480 -3.34 -4.13 39.95
N LEU A 481 -4.02 -4.77 39.00
CA LEU A 481 -5.07 -5.74 39.27
C LEU A 481 -4.53 -7.00 39.96
N VAL A 482 -3.37 -7.52 39.53
CA VAL A 482 -2.71 -8.67 40.15
C VAL A 482 -2.24 -8.32 41.58
N VAL A 483 -1.65 -7.14 41.79
CA VAL A 483 -1.26 -6.67 43.12
C VAL A 483 -2.47 -6.48 44.03
N ALA A 484 -3.57 -5.91 43.52
CA ALA A 484 -4.81 -5.77 44.27
C ALA A 484 -5.44 -7.12 44.64
N LEU A 485 -5.44 -8.09 43.72
CA LEU A 485 -5.91 -9.45 43.97
C LEU A 485 -5.04 -10.20 44.98
N LEU A 486 -3.71 -9.99 44.95
CA LEU A 486 -2.79 -10.54 45.95
C LEU A 486 -3.00 -9.91 47.33
N GLY A 487 -3.33 -8.62 47.40
CA GLY A 487 -3.67 -7.94 48.64
C GLY A 487 -5.05 -8.28 49.22
N LEU A 488 -5.95 -8.83 48.40
CA LEU A 488 -7.26 -9.34 48.82
C LEU A 488 -7.20 -10.79 49.31
N LEU A 489 -6.05 -11.46 49.23
CA LEU A 489 -5.85 -12.74 49.90
C LEU A 489 -5.89 -12.50 51.42
N PRO A 490 -6.85 -13.07 52.16
CA PRO A 490 -6.97 -12.82 53.59
C PRO A 490 -5.65 -13.21 54.27
N ALA A 491 -5.15 -12.35 55.17
CA ALA A 491 -4.02 -12.65 56.02
C ALA A 491 -4.33 -13.96 56.76
N TRP A 492 -3.55 -15.00 56.47
CA TRP A 492 -3.78 -16.36 56.95
C TRP A 492 -3.70 -16.39 58.48
N SER A 493 -4.84 -16.62 59.14
CA SER A 493 -4.85 -17.30 60.43
C SER A 493 -4.99 -18.79 60.18
N VAL A 494 -4.09 -19.58 60.76
CA VAL A 494 -4.17 -21.03 60.81
C VAL A 494 -5.29 -21.40 61.79
N PRO A 495 -6.33 -22.15 61.40
CA PRO A 495 -7.27 -22.70 62.37
C PRO A 495 -6.63 -23.91 63.06
N ASP A 496 -6.67 -23.93 64.39
CA ASP A 496 -6.29 -25.09 65.18
C ASP A 496 -7.38 -26.19 65.09
N SER A 497 -6.92 -27.41 64.84
CA SER A 497 -7.60 -28.70 64.97
C SER A 497 -8.51 -29.21 63.84
N VAL A 498 -8.29 -30.48 63.50
CA VAL A 498 -8.74 -31.25 62.32
C VAL A 498 -10.09 -31.97 62.55
N LEU A 499 -10.88 -31.59 63.55
CA LEU A 499 -12.01 -32.41 63.98
C LEU A 499 -13.26 -31.59 64.27
N ALA A 500 -13.97 -31.17 63.22
CA ALA A 500 -15.43 -31.04 63.22
C ALA A 500 -15.93 -30.50 61.88
N THR A 501 -16.50 -31.35 61.04
CA THR A 501 -17.79 -31.07 60.37
C THR A 501 -18.22 -32.31 59.58
N ASP A 502 -19.34 -32.91 60.00
CA ASP A 502 -20.10 -33.92 59.27
C ASP A 502 -20.72 -33.29 58.01
N PHE A 503 -19.90 -33.05 57.00
CA PHE A 503 -20.38 -32.64 55.68
C PHE A 503 -20.54 -33.88 54.80
N THR A 504 -21.76 -34.20 54.37
CA THR A 504 -22.08 -35.37 53.53
C THR A 504 -21.30 -35.40 52.21
N ALA A 505 -20.83 -34.23 51.73
CA ALA A 505 -19.94 -34.14 50.57
C ALA A 505 -18.52 -34.70 50.84
N TYR A 506 -18.06 -34.72 52.10
CA TYR A 506 -16.76 -35.29 52.49
C TYR A 506 -16.73 -36.80 52.25
N ARG A 507 -17.80 -37.52 52.65
CA ARG A 507 -17.95 -38.97 52.40
C ARG A 507 -18.05 -39.32 50.92
N LEU A 508 -18.65 -38.45 50.10
CA LEU A 508 -18.73 -38.67 48.66
C LEU A 508 -17.37 -38.56 47.95
N MET A 509 -16.38 -37.91 48.57
CA MET A 509 -15.07 -37.62 47.98
C MET A 509 -13.89 -38.32 48.67
N THR A 510 -14.11 -38.99 49.81
CA THR A 510 -13.13 -39.90 50.45
C THR A 510 -13.30 -41.35 50.02
N ASP A 511 -14.44 -41.72 49.43
CA ASP A 511 -14.63 -43.03 48.82
C ASP A 511 -13.71 -43.13 47.57
N SER A 512 -12.83 -44.14 47.56
CA SER A 512 -11.81 -44.29 46.52
C SER A 512 -12.46 -44.48 45.15
N SER A 513 -13.63 -45.12 45.12
CA SER A 513 -14.40 -45.42 43.92
C SER A 513 -14.86 -44.15 43.21
N THR A 514 -15.38 -43.16 43.94
CA THR A 514 -15.82 -41.88 43.37
C THR A 514 -14.65 -40.97 43.00
N ARG A 515 -13.52 -41.02 43.72
CA ARG A 515 -12.29 -40.32 43.33
C ARG A 515 -11.72 -40.85 42.02
N GLU A 516 -11.67 -42.16 41.86
CA GLU A 516 -11.21 -42.79 40.62
C GLU A 516 -12.13 -42.44 39.44
N ILE A 517 -13.44 -42.64 39.58
CA ILE A 517 -14.40 -42.37 38.51
C ILE A 517 -14.35 -40.90 38.06
N SER A 518 -14.29 -39.96 39.02
CA SER A 518 -14.22 -38.52 38.69
C SER A 518 -12.86 -38.10 38.11
N GLY A 519 -11.75 -38.69 38.57
CA GLY A 519 -10.42 -38.47 37.99
C GLY A 519 -10.29 -38.98 36.55
N TYR A 520 -10.85 -40.17 36.25
CA TYR A 520 -10.90 -40.70 34.89
C TYR A 520 -11.79 -39.85 33.98
N LEU A 521 -12.96 -39.40 34.45
CA LEU A 521 -13.86 -38.55 33.67
C LEU A 521 -13.21 -37.21 33.30
N LEU A 522 -12.48 -36.60 34.25
CA LEU A 522 -11.74 -35.37 34.03
C LEU A 522 -10.59 -35.57 33.03
N THR A 523 -9.87 -36.70 33.14
CA THR A 523 -8.81 -37.07 32.20
C THR A 523 -9.36 -37.24 30.78
N VAL A 524 -10.53 -37.87 30.62
CA VAL A 524 -11.22 -38.01 29.32
C VAL A 524 -11.61 -36.65 28.74
N VAL A 525 -12.13 -35.73 29.56
CA VAL A 525 -12.47 -34.36 29.10
C VAL A 525 -11.23 -33.62 28.64
N VAL A 526 -10.11 -33.71 29.37
CA VAL A 526 -8.84 -33.11 28.96
C VAL A 526 -8.32 -33.74 27.67
N LEU A 527 -8.33 -35.06 27.54
CA LEU A 527 -7.91 -35.74 26.30
C LEU A 527 -8.79 -35.35 25.10
N MET A 528 -10.10 -35.17 25.30
CA MET A 528 -10.99 -34.65 24.26
C MET A 528 -10.64 -33.22 23.85
N THR A 529 -10.28 -32.34 24.79
CA THR A 529 -9.76 -31.01 24.44
C THR A 529 -8.44 -31.07 23.68
N LEU A 530 -7.60 -32.09 23.88
CA LEU A 530 -6.35 -32.24 23.12
C LEU A 530 -6.59 -32.81 21.71
N ALA A 531 -7.64 -33.63 21.53
CA ALA A 531 -7.94 -34.29 20.27
C ALA A 531 -8.59 -33.37 19.21
N ILE A 532 -9.27 -32.30 19.61
CA ILE A 532 -9.95 -31.40 18.66
C ILE A 532 -8.90 -30.54 17.91
N ARG A 533 -8.55 -30.91 16.68
CA ARG A 533 -7.64 -30.13 15.82
C ARG A 533 -8.35 -28.99 15.08
N GLY A 534 -7.62 -27.86 14.99
CA GLY A 534 -8.09 -26.52 14.67
C GLY A 534 -8.94 -26.34 13.41
N ASP A 535 -10.18 -25.91 13.64
CA ASP A 535 -10.97 -25.10 12.72
C ASP A 535 -11.75 -24.03 13.52
N ARG A 536 -12.03 -22.88 12.90
CA ARG A 536 -12.60 -21.67 13.53
C ARG A 536 -13.96 -21.93 14.17
N ARG A 537 -14.74 -22.89 13.65
CA ARG A 537 -16.04 -23.33 14.21
C ARG A 537 -15.91 -24.21 15.46
N ARG A 538 -14.81 -24.93 15.63
CA ARG A 538 -14.59 -25.85 16.77
C ARG A 538 -13.87 -25.19 17.96
N TYR A 539 -13.44 -23.92 17.80
CA TYR A 539 -12.78 -23.14 18.85
C TYR A 539 -13.68 -22.87 20.06
N TRP A 540 -14.99 -22.68 19.87
CA TRP A 540 -15.92 -22.47 20.97
C TRP A 540 -16.03 -23.71 21.87
N TRP A 541 -15.96 -24.91 21.31
CA TRP A 541 -15.91 -26.15 22.09
C TRP A 541 -14.64 -26.28 22.93
N HIS A 542 -13.49 -25.84 22.41
CA HIS A 542 -12.24 -25.79 23.19
C HIS A 542 -12.31 -24.83 24.36
N VAL A 543 -12.90 -23.65 24.14
CA VAL A 543 -13.08 -22.66 25.21
C VAL A 543 -14.05 -23.20 26.26
N CYS A 544 -15.19 -23.74 25.84
CA CYS A 544 -16.17 -24.33 26.77
C CYS A 544 -15.55 -25.50 27.55
N LEU A 545 -15.02 -26.51 26.89
CA LEU A 545 -14.45 -27.70 27.56
C LEU A 545 -13.21 -27.36 28.40
N GLY A 546 -12.34 -26.46 27.91
CA GLY A 546 -11.18 -26.00 28.65
C GLY A 546 -11.55 -25.19 29.90
N SER A 547 -12.55 -24.30 29.79
CA SER A 547 -13.10 -23.56 30.94
C SER A 547 -13.81 -24.50 31.92
N THR A 548 -14.55 -25.50 31.43
CA THR A 548 -15.17 -26.53 32.28
C THR A 548 -14.11 -27.36 33.01
N ALA A 549 -13.03 -27.77 32.36
CA ALA A 549 -11.92 -28.46 33.01
C ALA A 549 -11.23 -27.58 34.07
N LEU A 550 -11.01 -26.30 33.77
CA LEU A 550 -10.46 -25.31 34.71
C LEU A 550 -11.37 -24.98 35.89
N LEU A 551 -12.69 -25.19 35.77
CA LEU A 551 -13.64 -25.04 36.88
C LEU A 551 -13.77 -26.32 37.71
N LEU A 552 -13.70 -27.49 37.06
CA LEU A 552 -13.78 -28.80 37.72
C LEU A 552 -12.48 -29.17 38.44
N LEU A 553 -11.31 -28.74 37.96
CA LEU A 553 -10.01 -28.97 38.60
C LEU A 553 -9.97 -28.41 40.04
N PRO A 554 -10.34 -27.13 40.26
CA PRO A 554 -10.51 -26.58 41.60
C PRO A 554 -11.49 -27.40 42.41
N LEU A 555 -12.70 -27.72 41.91
CA LEU A 555 -13.71 -28.47 42.67
C LEU A 555 -13.23 -29.86 43.10
N HIS A 556 -12.45 -30.53 42.25
CA HIS A 556 -11.86 -31.82 42.55
C HIS A 556 -10.65 -31.69 43.52
N SER A 557 -9.90 -30.59 43.45
CA SER A 557 -8.80 -30.27 44.39
C SER A 557 -9.25 -29.59 45.70
N LEU A 558 -10.45 -28.98 45.73
CA LEU A 558 -11.05 -28.25 46.84
C LEU A 558 -11.48 -29.19 47.98
N GLY A 559 -11.66 -30.48 47.70
CA GLY A 559 -11.75 -31.51 48.75
C GLY A 559 -10.46 -31.61 49.59
N GLY A 560 -9.31 -31.18 49.05
CA GLY A 560 -8.05 -31.08 49.79
C GLY A 560 -7.95 -29.86 50.70
N LEU A 561 -8.70 -28.78 50.43
CA LEU A 561 -8.72 -27.59 51.29
C LEU A 561 -9.36 -27.85 52.66
N ALA A 562 -10.18 -28.89 52.80
CA ALA A 562 -10.70 -29.36 54.10
C ALA A 562 -9.63 -30.07 54.96
N SER A 563 -8.49 -30.46 54.37
CA SER A 563 -7.40 -31.16 55.09
C SER A 563 -6.34 -30.22 55.70
N GLY A 564 -6.55 -28.90 55.63
CA GLY A 564 -5.71 -27.90 56.31
C GLY A 564 -4.26 -27.77 55.78
N SER A 565 -3.89 -28.46 54.70
CA SER A 565 -2.54 -28.35 54.15
C SER A 565 -2.41 -27.15 53.21
N GLY A 566 -1.80 -26.07 53.70
CA GLY A 566 -1.57 -24.80 52.97
C GLY A 566 -0.78 -24.93 51.65
N PHE A 567 -0.21 -26.10 51.37
CA PHE A 567 0.45 -26.42 50.10
C PHE A 567 -0.52 -26.51 48.91
N SER A 568 -1.78 -26.91 49.16
CA SER A 568 -2.82 -27.04 48.13
C SER A 568 -3.34 -25.69 47.62
N ALA A 569 -3.45 -24.69 48.51
CA ALA A 569 -3.88 -23.33 48.17
C ALA A 569 -2.84 -22.58 47.31
N GLY A 570 -1.55 -22.75 47.62
CA GLY A 570 -0.45 -22.16 46.84
C GLY A 570 -0.39 -22.69 45.40
N LEU A 571 -0.64 -24.00 45.24
CA LEU A 571 -0.70 -24.63 43.92
C LEU A 571 -1.89 -24.11 43.09
N ILE A 572 -3.07 -23.96 43.70
CA ILE A 572 -4.26 -23.39 43.04
C ILE A 572 -4.00 -21.92 42.65
N GLY A 573 -3.35 -21.14 43.52
CA GLY A 573 -2.93 -19.77 43.21
C GLY A 573 -2.00 -19.69 42.01
N LEU A 574 -1.01 -20.59 41.93
CA LEU A 574 -0.09 -20.72 40.79
C LEU A 574 -0.83 -21.13 39.50
N MET A 575 -1.79 -22.06 39.57
CA MET A 575 -2.58 -22.49 38.42
C MET A 575 -3.50 -21.39 37.91
N LEU A 576 -4.13 -20.61 38.80
CA LEU A 576 -4.94 -19.45 38.45
C LEU A 576 -4.08 -18.33 37.84
N LEU A 577 -2.89 -18.06 38.38
CA LEU A 577 -1.92 -17.12 37.79
C LEU A 577 -1.43 -17.58 36.41
N ALA A 578 -1.18 -18.87 36.22
CA ALA A 578 -0.83 -19.45 34.93
C ALA A 578 -1.98 -19.35 33.92
N ALA A 579 -3.22 -19.60 34.35
CA ALA A 579 -4.41 -19.45 33.51
C ALA A 579 -4.68 -17.98 33.13
N LEU A 580 -4.54 -17.05 34.09
CA LEU A 580 -4.70 -15.61 33.85
C LEU A 580 -3.62 -15.08 32.91
N SER A 581 -2.36 -15.47 33.13
CA SER A 581 -1.23 -15.08 32.25
C SER A 581 -1.38 -15.67 30.84
N GLY A 582 -1.88 -16.89 30.71
CA GLY A 582 -2.26 -17.50 29.44
C GLY A 582 -3.38 -16.74 28.73
N ALA A 583 -4.45 -16.39 29.45
CA ALA A 583 -5.56 -15.58 28.92
C ALA A 583 -5.10 -14.18 28.49
N LEU A 584 -4.24 -13.53 29.28
CA LEU A 584 -3.64 -12.23 28.96
C LEU A 584 -2.71 -12.29 27.75
N LEU A 585 -1.93 -13.37 27.58
CA LEU A 585 -1.14 -13.61 26.37
C LEU A 585 -2.02 -13.83 25.13
N ILE A 586 -3.17 -14.50 25.28
CA ILE A 586 -4.17 -14.70 24.22
C ILE A 586 -4.83 -13.37 23.82
N VAL A 587 -5.17 -12.51 24.79
CA VAL A 587 -5.70 -11.16 24.54
C VAL A 587 -4.65 -10.26 23.88
N ARG A 588 -3.40 -10.30 24.36
CA ARG A 588 -2.25 -9.58 23.78
C ARG A 588 -1.91 -10.02 22.36
N ARG A 589 -2.23 -11.26 21.97
CA ARG A 589 -1.89 -11.85 20.65
C ARG A 589 -3.09 -12.36 19.84
N ARG A 590 -4.21 -11.63 19.82
CA ARG A 590 -5.13 -11.73 18.67
C ARG A 590 -4.59 -10.83 17.56
N LEU A 591 -3.78 -11.31 16.61
CA LEU A 591 -4.35 -11.91 15.39
C LEU A 591 -3.37 -12.72 14.52
N MET A 592 -2.19 -13.12 14.99
CA MET A 592 -1.30 -13.98 14.20
C MET A 592 -0.71 -15.09 15.05
N TRP A 593 -0.95 -16.34 14.64
CA TRP A 593 -0.52 -17.63 15.22
C TRP A 593 -1.44 -18.27 16.28
N LEU A 594 -2.58 -18.79 15.81
CA LEU A 594 -3.50 -19.68 16.53
C LEU A 594 -2.86 -21.02 17.00
N ARG A 595 -1.64 -21.37 16.56
CA ARG A 595 -0.97 -22.64 16.94
C ARG A 595 -0.21 -22.54 18.27
N SER A 596 0.37 -21.38 18.60
CA SER A 596 1.23 -21.24 19.78
C SER A 596 0.45 -21.06 21.08
N GLY A 597 -0.70 -20.37 21.03
CA GLY A 597 -1.61 -20.29 22.18
C GLY A 597 -2.25 -21.64 22.53
N HIS A 598 -2.53 -22.45 21.50
CA HIS A 598 -2.98 -23.83 21.68
C HIS A 598 -1.92 -24.66 22.40
N LEU A 599 -0.65 -24.56 21.98
CA LEU A 599 0.46 -25.28 22.62
C LEU A 599 0.61 -24.89 24.09
N ALA A 600 0.49 -23.60 24.45
CA ALA A 600 0.61 -23.14 25.82
C ALA A 600 -0.54 -23.64 26.72
N VAL A 601 -1.79 -23.54 26.27
CA VAL A 601 -2.95 -24.07 27.02
C VAL A 601 -2.87 -25.60 27.14
N THR A 602 -2.48 -26.28 26.06
CA THR A 602 -2.24 -27.72 26.04
C THR A 602 -1.13 -28.11 27.02
N LEU A 603 -0.01 -27.39 27.08
CA LEU A 603 1.09 -27.72 28.00
C LEU A 603 0.68 -27.55 29.47
N VAL A 604 -0.07 -26.49 29.79
CA VAL A 604 -0.59 -26.22 31.14
C VAL A 604 -1.60 -27.28 31.56
N LEU A 605 -2.54 -27.65 30.67
CA LEU A 605 -3.47 -28.74 30.94
C LEU A 605 -2.74 -30.08 31.09
N LEU A 606 -1.72 -30.36 30.27
CA LEU A 606 -0.96 -31.61 30.35
C LEU A 606 -0.16 -31.70 31.66
N THR A 607 0.48 -30.61 32.10
CA THR A 607 1.18 -30.54 33.40
C THR A 607 0.23 -30.64 34.58
N ALA A 608 -0.93 -29.98 34.52
CA ALA A 608 -1.99 -30.11 35.51
C ALA A 608 -2.49 -31.57 35.64
N THR A 609 -2.69 -32.24 34.50
CA THR A 609 -3.16 -33.64 34.47
C THR A 609 -2.09 -34.60 35.00
N LEU A 610 -0.81 -34.38 34.64
CA LEU A 610 0.31 -35.21 35.11
C LEU A 610 0.51 -35.09 36.63
N MET A 611 0.44 -33.86 37.17
CA MET A 611 0.47 -33.63 38.61
C MET A 611 -0.72 -34.27 39.31
N HIS A 612 -1.91 -34.22 38.70
CA HIS A 612 -3.11 -34.84 39.25
C HIS A 612 -3.01 -36.38 39.32
N VAL A 613 -2.50 -37.02 38.25
CA VAL A 613 -2.26 -38.47 38.23
C VAL A 613 -1.20 -38.87 39.27
N VAL A 614 -0.11 -38.12 39.40
CA VAL A 614 0.92 -38.39 40.43
C VAL A 614 0.33 -38.27 41.84
N PHE A 615 -0.56 -37.30 42.08
CA PHE A 615 -1.19 -37.08 43.38
C PHE A 615 -2.24 -38.14 43.74
N ILE A 616 -2.96 -38.70 42.75
CA ILE A 616 -3.90 -39.81 42.95
C ILE A 616 -3.18 -41.14 43.27
N TYR A 617 -1.96 -41.34 42.75
CA TYR A 617 -1.25 -42.61 42.91
C TYR A 617 -0.18 -42.60 44.02
N GLN A 618 0.19 -41.44 44.57
CA GLN A 618 1.08 -41.36 45.75
C GLN A 618 0.34 -41.34 47.10
N TYR A 619 -0.98 -41.17 47.11
CA TYR A 619 -1.86 -41.18 48.29
C TYR A 619 -3.24 -41.70 47.93
#